data_AF-A0A1X0T4F2-F1
#
_entry.id   AF-A0A1X0T4F2-F1
#
_cell.length_a   1.000
_cell.length_b   1.000
_cell.length_c   1.000
_cell.angle_alpha   90.00
_cell.angle_beta   90.00
_cell.angle_gamma   90.00
#
_symmetry.space_group_name_H-M   'P 1'
#
loop_
_entity.id
_entity.type
_entity.pdbx_description
1 polymer ?
#
loop_
_entity_poly.entity_id
_entity_poly.type
_entity_poly.pdbx_seq_one_letter_code
_entity_poly.pdbx_strand_id
1 'polypeptide(L)'
;MPLFDRYAIIDWSAANTPTTGKDSIWIALATREGGEVRITETVNAPTRSAAMARLRQFFRDALAEEKTVFAGFDFPFGYPKGGAAAITGEAGWQALWAYFAEALQDRDDNFSNRFEVTGRLNRERLAFAPMYWGRPMHQEVPGLSVTKPDPYPTALPEKRLGEARTAKAQPVWKLNFTGSVGSQAITGIARLQQLRSDPEFAGKIAVWPFETRFAEAIAAPIVLAEIYPGLVDIEKGEKSCLDEAQVDTLAELFARLDAADRFGPLLDVPRDLSEDDLVAVLDEEGWIVGLDQLQDASLVAEEGGDFEDFANGLGGDSYLKDPAAIYAESFRIIREEADFSGVPAEAEALAVRMIHACGMTDIVADLTVSEGAIAAGKAALEAGAPILCDSEMVAHGIISANLKQQNKIVCRITDPRTRRIAEKNATTRSAAQVDLWSDDLLDGAIVAIGNAPTALYRLLERLDEGAPRPALIIGLPVGFVGAAESKAALLADSRGVPFVTVSGRRGGSALAASAVNALAIGADGS
;
A
#
# COMPACT_ATOMS: atom_id res chain seq x y z
N MET A 1 8.01 13.33 24.29
CA MET A 1 8.80 12.31 24.99
C MET A 1 8.39 10.96 24.46
N PRO A 2 9.36 10.11 24.10
CA PRO A 2 9.04 8.84 23.48
C PRO A 2 8.25 7.93 24.42
N LEU A 3 7.33 7.16 23.87
CA LEU A 3 6.36 6.35 24.60
C LEU A 3 6.87 4.95 24.97
N PHE A 4 7.74 4.36 24.16
CA PHE A 4 8.13 2.95 24.27
C PHE A 4 9.62 2.72 24.13
N ASP A 5 10.21 1.89 24.99
CA ASP A 5 11.64 1.57 24.94
C ASP A 5 11.95 0.38 24.02
N ARG A 6 10.97 -0.48 23.80
CA ARG A 6 11.10 -1.74 23.06
C ARG A 6 9.91 -1.97 22.13
N TYR A 7 10.17 -2.65 21.03
CA TYR A 7 9.21 -2.87 19.96
C TYR A 7 9.22 -4.34 19.57
N ALA A 8 8.04 -4.93 19.45
CA ALA A 8 7.83 -6.23 18.83
C ALA A 8 6.82 -6.06 17.71
N ILE A 9 7.21 -6.39 16.47
CA ILE A 9 6.32 -6.35 15.31
C ILE A 9 6.13 -7.76 14.79
N ILE A 10 4.88 -8.18 14.69
CA ILE A 10 4.50 -9.57 14.46
C ILE A 10 3.63 -9.67 13.22
N ASP A 11 4.13 -10.35 12.20
CA ASP A 11 3.30 -10.93 11.14
C ASP A 11 2.82 -12.31 11.61
N TRP A 12 1.51 -12.47 11.75
CA TRP A 12 0.90 -13.62 12.40
C TRP A 12 0.29 -14.58 11.39
N SER A 13 0.71 -15.84 11.38
CA SER A 13 0.13 -16.87 10.51
C SER A 13 -0.85 -17.78 11.24
N ALA A 14 -1.97 -18.05 10.57
CA ALA A 14 -2.93 -19.08 10.97
C ALA A 14 -2.68 -20.43 10.30
N ALA A 15 -1.45 -20.71 9.85
CA ALA A 15 -1.08 -22.03 9.31
C ALA A 15 -1.51 -23.14 10.29
N ASN A 16 -2.09 -24.23 9.76
CA ASN A 16 -2.59 -25.33 10.60
C ASN A 16 -1.55 -26.43 10.87
N THR A 17 -0.31 -26.19 10.41
CA THR A 17 0.86 -27.05 10.57
C THR A 17 2.08 -26.15 10.85
N PRO A 18 3.17 -26.67 11.42
CA PRO A 18 4.39 -25.89 11.59
C PRO A 18 4.91 -25.41 10.23
N THR A 19 5.28 -24.15 10.10
CA THR A 19 5.68 -23.55 8.80
C THR A 19 6.72 -22.47 9.03
N THR A 20 7.71 -22.38 8.13
CA THR A 20 8.76 -21.35 8.12
C THR A 20 8.88 -20.77 6.70
N GLY A 21 9.52 -19.61 6.57
CA GLY A 21 9.65 -18.86 5.34
C GLY A 21 8.40 -18.03 5.04
N LYS A 22 7.98 -18.03 3.77
CA LYS A 22 6.84 -17.23 3.33
C LYS A 22 5.53 -17.70 3.99
N ASP A 23 4.62 -16.77 4.28
CA ASP A 23 3.27 -17.03 4.80
C ASP A 23 3.29 -17.73 6.20
N SER A 24 4.32 -17.45 7.00
CA SER A 24 4.54 -18.00 8.34
C SER A 24 4.76 -16.89 9.39
N ILE A 25 4.93 -17.25 10.67
CA ILE A 25 5.00 -16.22 11.73
C ILE A 25 6.40 -15.59 11.73
N TRP A 26 6.45 -14.26 11.56
CA TRP A 26 7.66 -13.47 11.69
C TRP A 26 7.54 -12.47 12.84
N ILE A 27 8.63 -12.28 13.58
CA ILE A 27 8.70 -11.36 14.72
C ILE A 27 9.99 -10.55 14.59
N ALA A 28 9.89 -9.23 14.43
CA ALA A 28 11.02 -8.33 14.59
C ALA A 28 11.00 -7.73 15.99
N LEU A 29 12.14 -7.78 16.67
CA LEU A 29 12.35 -7.21 18.00
C LEU A 29 13.36 -6.07 17.90
N ALA A 30 12.97 -4.88 18.35
CA ALA A 30 13.83 -3.71 18.36
C ALA A 30 13.87 -3.05 19.74
N THR A 31 14.97 -2.35 20.00
CA THR A 31 15.20 -1.62 21.24
C THR A 31 15.69 -0.22 20.92
N ARG A 32 15.27 0.75 21.74
CA ARG A 32 15.84 2.10 21.75
C ARG A 32 16.73 2.25 22.97
N GLU A 33 18.01 2.55 22.75
CA GLU A 33 18.97 2.84 23.83
C GLU A 33 19.83 4.06 23.45
N GLY A 34 19.94 5.04 24.35
CA GLY A 34 20.75 6.24 24.11
C GLY A 34 20.30 7.10 22.92
N GLY A 35 19.04 6.97 22.48
CA GLY A 35 18.50 7.67 21.30
C GLY A 35 18.69 6.90 19.98
N GLU A 36 19.48 5.82 19.97
CA GLU A 36 19.64 4.96 18.80
C GLU A 36 18.59 3.84 18.80
N VAL A 37 18.10 3.51 17.61
CA VAL A 37 17.15 2.43 17.34
C VAL A 37 17.88 1.28 16.67
N ARG A 38 17.66 0.06 17.14
CA ARG A 38 18.26 -1.13 16.55
C ARG A 38 17.33 -2.34 16.60
N ILE A 39 17.21 -3.05 15.48
CA ILE A 39 16.69 -4.43 15.47
C ILE A 39 17.69 -5.33 16.18
N THR A 40 17.24 -5.94 17.28
CA THR A 40 18.04 -6.88 18.07
C THR A 40 17.91 -8.30 17.55
N GLU A 41 16.74 -8.68 17.03
CA GLU A 41 16.49 -10.02 16.52
C GLU A 41 15.29 -10.02 15.55
N THR A 42 15.38 -10.83 14.50
CA THR A 42 14.26 -11.16 13.61
C THR A 42 14.06 -12.68 13.65
N VAL A 43 12.88 -13.12 14.07
CA VAL A 43 12.57 -14.53 14.37
C VAL A 43 11.50 -15.04 13.42
N ASN A 44 11.77 -16.17 12.77
CA ASN A 44 10.75 -16.94 12.07
C ASN A 44 10.27 -18.11 12.94
N ALA A 45 9.14 -17.94 13.61
CA ALA A 45 8.61 -18.93 14.54
C ALA A 45 7.81 -20.00 13.78
N PRO A 46 8.16 -21.29 13.91
CA PRO A 46 7.46 -22.35 13.17
C PRO A 46 6.03 -22.57 13.64
N THR A 47 5.70 -22.20 14.89
CA THR A 47 4.38 -22.39 15.50
C THR A 47 3.93 -21.19 16.32
N ARG A 48 2.61 -21.04 16.51
CA ARG A 48 2.03 -20.01 17.39
C ARG A 48 2.53 -20.15 18.82
N SER A 49 2.69 -21.38 19.33
CA SER A 49 3.27 -21.58 20.68
C SER A 49 4.74 -21.14 20.75
N ALA A 50 5.55 -21.40 19.71
CA ALA A 50 6.93 -20.91 19.67
C ALA A 50 7.00 -19.37 19.59
N ALA A 51 6.13 -18.75 18.80
CA ALA A 51 6.00 -17.30 18.72
C ALA A 51 5.65 -16.70 20.08
N MET A 52 4.62 -17.23 20.76
CA MET A 52 4.21 -16.78 22.09
C MET A 52 5.31 -17.00 23.14
N ALA A 53 6.05 -18.10 23.09
CA ALA A 53 7.18 -18.33 23.99
C ALA A 53 8.26 -17.24 23.83
N ARG A 54 8.58 -16.85 22.58
CA ARG A 54 9.55 -15.80 22.31
C ARG A 54 9.07 -14.43 22.79
N LEU A 55 7.80 -14.09 22.55
CA LEU A 55 7.19 -12.84 22.99
C LEU A 55 7.13 -12.75 24.52
N ARG A 56 6.74 -13.83 25.21
CA ARG A 56 6.75 -13.89 26.68
C ARG A 56 8.14 -13.64 27.25
N GLN A 57 9.17 -14.21 26.63
CA GLN A 57 10.55 -13.93 27.04
C GLN A 57 10.90 -12.45 26.84
N PHE A 58 10.59 -11.88 25.68
CA PHE A 58 10.84 -10.47 25.40
C PHE A 58 10.14 -9.52 26.39
N PHE A 59 8.88 -9.80 26.72
CA PHE A 59 8.10 -9.05 27.70
C PHE A 59 8.65 -9.20 29.12
N ARG A 60 9.07 -10.40 29.53
CA ARG A 60 9.76 -10.61 30.80
C ARG A 60 11.03 -9.75 30.91
N ASP A 61 11.85 -9.77 29.87
CA ASP A 61 13.12 -9.03 29.86
C ASP A 61 12.86 -7.52 29.93
N ALA A 62 11.86 -7.02 29.21
CA ALA A 62 11.46 -5.62 29.27
C ALA A 62 10.99 -5.22 30.67
N LEU A 63 10.09 -6.00 31.27
CA LEU A 63 9.56 -5.74 32.61
C LEU A 63 10.64 -5.81 33.70
N ALA A 64 11.60 -6.74 33.58
CA ALA A 64 12.71 -6.87 34.51
C ALA A 64 13.66 -5.65 34.47
N GLU A 65 13.72 -4.97 33.32
CA GLU A 65 14.48 -3.74 33.12
C GLU A 65 13.63 -2.46 33.29
N GLU A 66 12.38 -2.59 33.74
CA GLU A 66 11.41 -1.49 33.86
C GLU A 66 11.19 -0.72 32.53
N LYS A 67 11.39 -1.40 31.40
CA LYS A 67 11.21 -0.87 30.05
C LYS A 67 9.79 -1.08 29.54
N THR A 68 9.30 -0.11 28.79
CA THR A 68 7.98 -0.12 28.15
C THR A 68 8.04 -0.79 26.77
N VAL A 69 6.95 -1.45 26.35
CA VAL A 69 6.89 -2.23 25.11
C VAL A 69 5.68 -1.85 24.28
N PHE A 70 5.92 -1.58 22.99
CA PHE A 70 4.90 -1.60 21.95
C PHE A 70 4.95 -2.95 21.21
N ALA A 71 3.82 -3.67 21.15
CA ALA A 71 3.70 -4.93 20.43
C ALA A 71 2.61 -4.85 19.35
N GLY A 72 3.02 -4.74 18.09
CA GLY A 72 2.13 -4.63 16.93
C GLY A 72 1.87 -5.98 16.28
N PHE A 73 0.61 -6.33 16.04
CA PHE A 73 0.21 -7.60 15.40
C PHE A 73 -0.58 -7.38 14.10
N ASP A 74 -0.18 -8.07 13.03
CA ASP A 74 -0.87 -8.02 11.72
C ASP A 74 -2.13 -8.91 11.71
N PHE A 75 -3.13 -8.55 12.52
CA PHE A 75 -4.49 -9.07 12.42
C PHE A 75 -5.51 -8.18 13.16
N PRO A 76 -6.79 -8.21 12.73
CA PRO A 76 -7.90 -7.55 13.42
C PRO A 76 -8.04 -7.93 14.89
N PHE A 77 -8.09 -6.93 15.77
CA PHE A 77 -8.36 -7.14 17.20
C PHE A 77 -9.86 -7.20 17.52
N GLY A 78 -10.70 -6.61 16.68
CA GLY A 78 -12.13 -6.51 16.89
C GLY A 78 -12.96 -7.00 15.70
N TYR A 79 -14.28 -6.89 15.84
CA TYR A 79 -15.25 -7.26 14.82
C TYR A 79 -16.18 -6.09 14.54
N PRO A 80 -16.80 -6.01 13.35
CA PRO A 80 -17.72 -4.91 13.03
C PRO A 80 -18.85 -4.81 14.05
N LYS A 81 -19.35 -3.59 14.28
CA LYS A 81 -20.40 -3.27 15.26
C LYS A 81 -21.54 -4.30 15.26
N GLY A 82 -21.81 -4.87 16.43
CA GLY A 82 -22.79 -5.93 16.67
C GLY A 82 -22.27 -7.36 16.47
N GLY A 83 -21.04 -7.54 15.95
CA GLY A 83 -20.43 -8.84 15.70
C GLY A 83 -20.14 -9.66 16.96
N ALA A 84 -19.57 -9.05 18.00
CA ALA A 84 -19.35 -9.66 19.31
C ALA A 84 -20.66 -10.12 19.94
N ALA A 85 -21.67 -9.24 20.01
CA ALA A 85 -22.98 -9.60 20.54
C ALA A 85 -23.62 -10.76 19.75
N ALA A 86 -23.47 -10.76 18.42
CA ALA A 86 -23.98 -11.84 17.59
C ALA A 86 -23.22 -13.17 17.78
N ILE A 87 -21.92 -13.13 18.08
CA ILE A 87 -21.08 -14.33 18.29
C ILE A 87 -21.25 -14.90 19.70
N THR A 88 -21.22 -14.05 20.72
CA THR A 88 -21.10 -14.45 22.14
C THR A 88 -22.42 -14.35 22.89
N GLY A 89 -23.35 -13.51 22.44
CA GLY A 89 -24.54 -13.10 23.18
C GLY A 89 -24.33 -11.88 24.08
N GLU A 90 -23.11 -11.37 24.18
CA GLU A 90 -22.71 -10.21 24.98
C GLU A 90 -21.96 -9.20 24.10
N ALA A 91 -22.29 -7.91 24.25
CA ALA A 91 -21.56 -6.86 23.54
C ALA A 91 -20.15 -6.69 24.13
N GLY A 92 -19.23 -6.19 23.29
CA GLY A 92 -17.90 -5.81 23.73
C GLY A 92 -16.79 -6.77 23.29
N TRP A 93 -15.63 -6.22 22.99
CA TRP A 93 -14.45 -6.96 22.55
C TRP A 93 -13.95 -7.95 23.62
N GLN A 94 -14.14 -7.68 24.92
CA GLN A 94 -13.69 -8.59 25.99
C GLN A 94 -14.45 -9.93 25.94
N ALA A 95 -15.77 -9.88 25.72
CA ALA A 95 -16.59 -11.08 25.59
C ALA A 95 -16.16 -11.90 24.37
N LEU A 96 -15.86 -11.21 23.26
CA LEU A 96 -15.36 -11.83 22.04
C LEU A 96 -14.00 -12.52 22.23
N TRP A 97 -13.06 -11.83 22.87
CA TRP A 97 -11.73 -12.36 23.17
C TRP A 97 -11.80 -13.58 24.09
N ALA A 98 -12.60 -13.49 25.16
CA ALA A 98 -12.85 -14.60 26.08
C ALA A 98 -13.48 -15.80 25.35
N TYR A 99 -14.47 -15.56 24.50
CA TYR A 99 -15.12 -16.62 23.71
C TYR A 99 -14.13 -17.38 22.84
N PHE A 100 -13.28 -16.68 22.07
CA PHE A 100 -12.31 -17.37 21.21
C PHE A 100 -11.23 -18.08 22.02
N ALA A 101 -10.79 -17.53 23.15
CA ALA A 101 -9.84 -18.20 24.03
C ALA A 101 -10.38 -19.51 24.62
N GLU A 102 -11.69 -19.58 24.88
CA GLU A 102 -12.37 -20.78 25.40
C GLU A 102 -12.75 -21.77 24.29
N ALA A 103 -13.29 -21.29 23.17
CA ALA A 103 -13.84 -22.13 22.11
C ALA A 103 -12.77 -22.75 21.21
N LEU A 104 -11.61 -22.10 21.08
CA LEU A 104 -10.54 -22.52 20.19
C LEU A 104 -9.64 -23.56 20.87
N GLN A 105 -9.48 -24.70 20.21
CA GLN A 105 -8.39 -25.63 20.48
C GLN A 105 -7.23 -25.21 19.57
N ASP A 106 -6.18 -24.61 20.13
CA ASP A 106 -4.96 -24.25 19.41
C ASP A 106 -3.75 -24.95 20.04
N ARG A 107 -3.23 -25.95 19.34
CA ARG A 107 -2.19 -26.85 19.85
C ARG A 107 -0.78 -26.36 19.51
N ASP A 108 0.21 -26.92 20.20
CA ASP A 108 1.63 -26.59 20.00
C ASP A 108 2.17 -26.95 18.61
N ASP A 109 1.50 -27.86 17.90
CA ASP A 109 1.81 -28.26 16.52
C ASP A 109 1.03 -27.47 15.46
N ASN A 110 0.51 -26.29 15.81
CA ASN A 110 -0.31 -25.42 14.96
C ASN A 110 -1.68 -25.98 14.56
N PHE A 111 -2.08 -27.17 15.02
CA PHE A 111 -3.46 -27.60 14.80
C PHE A 111 -4.42 -26.62 15.48
N SER A 112 -5.43 -26.16 14.74
CA SER A 112 -6.56 -25.41 15.29
C SER A 112 -7.91 -25.91 14.74
N ASN A 113 -8.94 -25.87 15.57
CA ASN A 113 -10.32 -26.17 15.20
C ASN A 113 -11.12 -24.92 14.73
N ARG A 114 -10.44 -23.87 14.26
CA ARG A 114 -11.06 -22.56 13.96
C ARG A 114 -12.18 -22.64 12.92
N PHE A 115 -12.06 -23.53 11.94
CA PHE A 115 -13.08 -23.71 10.92
C PHE A 115 -14.34 -24.38 11.53
N GLU A 116 -14.17 -25.36 12.41
CA GLU A 116 -15.27 -25.99 13.12
C GLU A 116 -15.99 -25.01 14.04
N VAL A 117 -15.25 -24.16 14.75
CA VAL A 117 -15.79 -23.09 15.61
C VAL A 117 -16.65 -22.12 14.80
N THR A 118 -16.10 -21.59 13.70
CA THR A 118 -16.81 -20.61 12.85
C THR A 118 -17.97 -21.21 12.07
N GLY A 119 -17.83 -22.45 11.58
CA GLY A 119 -18.92 -23.19 10.98
C GLY A 119 -20.07 -23.43 11.97
N ARG A 120 -19.76 -23.71 13.24
CA ARG A 120 -20.78 -23.80 14.31
C ARG A 120 -21.44 -22.46 14.58
N LEU A 121 -20.67 -21.37 14.68
CA LEU A 121 -21.20 -20.02 14.83
C LEU A 121 -22.20 -19.67 13.72
N ASN A 122 -21.84 -19.92 12.46
CA ASN A 122 -22.73 -19.72 11.30
C ASN A 122 -24.06 -20.48 11.39
N ARG A 123 -24.09 -21.67 12.00
CA ARG A 123 -25.32 -22.47 12.12
C ARG A 123 -26.17 -22.14 13.33
N GLU A 124 -25.55 -21.71 14.43
CA GLU A 124 -26.21 -21.60 15.73
C GLU A 124 -26.46 -20.15 16.11
N ARG A 125 -25.42 -19.32 16.07
CA ARG A 125 -25.45 -17.94 16.58
C ARG A 125 -25.72 -16.93 15.47
N LEU A 126 -25.13 -17.16 14.30
CA LEU A 126 -25.23 -16.34 13.11
C LEU A 126 -26.19 -16.98 12.08
N ALA A 127 -27.11 -17.85 12.50
CA ALA A 127 -28.07 -18.49 11.58
C ALA A 127 -28.92 -17.48 10.79
N PHE A 128 -29.18 -16.31 11.39
CA PHE A 128 -29.88 -15.20 10.76
C PHE A 128 -29.04 -14.46 9.70
N ALA A 129 -27.71 -14.56 9.77
CA ALA A 129 -26.77 -13.97 8.83
C ALA A 129 -25.41 -14.73 8.88
N PRO A 130 -25.27 -15.86 8.15
CA PRO A 130 -24.05 -16.67 8.20
C PRO A 130 -22.84 -15.94 7.61
N MET A 131 -22.12 -15.20 8.45
CA MET A 131 -21.07 -14.27 8.00
C MET A 131 -19.78 -14.98 7.59
N TYR A 132 -19.32 -15.99 8.32
CA TYR A 132 -18.02 -16.59 8.04
C TYR A 132 -18.00 -17.35 6.71
N TRP A 133 -16.89 -17.28 5.99
CA TRP A 133 -16.66 -18.05 4.77
C TRP A 133 -15.17 -18.28 4.55
N GLY A 134 -14.80 -19.15 3.61
CA GLY A 134 -13.40 -19.41 3.29
C GLY A 134 -12.86 -20.65 3.99
N ARG A 135 -13.41 -21.84 3.72
CA ARG A 135 -12.79 -23.11 4.18
C ARG A 135 -11.85 -23.72 3.14
N PRO A 136 -10.87 -24.56 3.53
CA PRO A 136 -10.09 -25.36 2.60
C PRO A 136 -11.00 -26.27 1.74
N MET A 137 -10.70 -26.37 0.44
CA MET A 137 -11.50 -27.15 -0.52
C MET A 137 -11.73 -28.61 -0.07
N HIS A 138 -10.68 -29.22 0.50
CA HIS A 138 -10.66 -30.64 0.88
C HIS A 138 -11.29 -30.94 2.24
N GLN A 139 -11.63 -29.92 3.03
CA GLN A 139 -12.19 -30.10 4.37
C GLN A 139 -13.67 -29.71 4.35
N GLU A 140 -14.58 -30.66 4.58
CA GLU A 140 -15.99 -30.34 4.76
C GLU A 140 -16.25 -29.84 6.18
N VAL A 141 -16.81 -28.64 6.27
CA VAL A 141 -17.14 -27.99 7.54
C VAL A 141 -18.58 -27.50 7.47
N PRO A 142 -19.52 -28.10 8.22
CA PRO A 142 -20.92 -27.69 8.16
C PRO A 142 -21.08 -26.20 8.50
N GLY A 143 -21.93 -25.49 7.74
CA GLY A 143 -22.17 -24.05 7.93
C GLY A 143 -21.07 -23.13 7.40
N LEU A 144 -20.04 -23.65 6.74
CA LEU A 144 -18.96 -22.85 6.19
C LEU A 144 -18.75 -23.12 4.69
N SER A 145 -18.90 -22.08 3.87
CA SER A 145 -18.70 -22.17 2.43
C SER A 145 -17.21 -22.08 2.06
N VAL A 146 -16.85 -22.64 0.90
CA VAL A 146 -15.50 -22.48 0.34
C VAL A 146 -15.30 -21.03 -0.07
N THR A 147 -16.16 -20.47 -0.91
CA THR A 147 -16.07 -19.09 -1.37
C THR A 147 -17.09 -18.20 -0.67
N LYS A 148 -16.97 -16.89 -0.87
CA LYS A 148 -17.95 -15.92 -0.38
C LYS A 148 -19.36 -16.29 -0.89
N PRO A 149 -20.37 -16.42 -0.01
CA PRO A 149 -21.75 -16.63 -0.41
C PRO A 149 -22.27 -15.51 -1.32
N ASP A 150 -23.18 -15.87 -2.24
CA ASP A 150 -23.90 -14.93 -3.09
C ASP A 150 -25.41 -15.30 -3.10
N PRO A 151 -26.31 -14.43 -2.60
CA PRO A 151 -26.01 -13.12 -2.00
C PRO A 151 -25.30 -13.27 -0.64
N TYR A 152 -24.42 -12.31 -0.33
CA TYR A 152 -23.78 -12.24 0.99
C TYR A 152 -24.73 -11.60 2.01
N PRO A 153 -24.83 -12.10 3.26
CA PRO A 153 -25.72 -11.54 4.26
C PRO A 153 -25.41 -10.08 4.59
N THR A 154 -26.45 -9.29 4.85
CA THR A 154 -26.34 -7.84 5.13
C THR A 154 -26.85 -7.43 6.52
N ALA A 155 -27.31 -8.40 7.33
CA ALA A 155 -27.83 -8.10 8.67
C ALA A 155 -26.74 -7.67 9.67
N LEU A 156 -25.47 -7.96 9.36
CA LEU A 156 -24.30 -7.46 10.06
C LEU A 156 -23.36 -6.81 9.04
N PRO A 157 -22.59 -5.78 9.45
CA PRO A 157 -21.60 -5.19 8.56
C PRO A 157 -20.53 -6.20 8.16
N GLU A 158 -20.14 -6.18 6.88
CA GLU A 158 -19.06 -7.02 6.38
C GLU A 158 -17.68 -6.53 6.87
N LYS A 159 -17.48 -5.20 6.94
CA LYS A 159 -16.22 -4.58 7.28
C LYS A 159 -16.34 -3.72 8.54
N ARG A 160 -15.24 -3.62 9.29
CA ARG A 160 -15.06 -2.61 10.33
C ARG A 160 -14.88 -1.22 9.70
N LEU A 161 -15.10 -0.18 10.49
CA LEU A 161 -14.84 1.22 10.14
C LEU A 161 -13.41 1.40 9.63
N GLY A 162 -12.41 0.82 10.31
CA GLY A 162 -11.01 0.87 9.87
C GLY A 162 -10.78 0.16 8.53
N GLU A 163 -11.34 -1.04 8.34
CA GLU A 163 -11.22 -1.80 7.09
C GLU A 163 -11.94 -1.14 5.91
N ALA A 164 -12.95 -0.31 6.17
CA ALA A 164 -13.67 0.46 5.15
C ALA A 164 -12.84 1.63 4.60
N ARG A 165 -11.84 2.11 5.34
CA ARG A 165 -10.96 3.23 4.93
C ARG A 165 -9.85 2.82 3.97
N THR A 166 -9.61 1.52 3.80
CA THR A 166 -8.61 1.01 2.85
C THR A 166 -9.21 -0.04 1.92
N ALA A 167 -9.04 0.19 0.61
CA ALA A 167 -9.55 -0.72 -0.42
C ALA A 167 -8.93 -2.12 -0.35
N LYS A 168 -7.73 -2.25 0.24
CA LYS A 168 -6.98 -3.52 0.31
C LYS A 168 -7.41 -4.39 1.50
N ALA A 169 -7.89 -3.81 2.60
CA ALA A 169 -8.28 -4.59 3.78
C ALA A 169 -9.43 -5.54 3.47
N GLN A 170 -9.27 -6.78 3.94
CA GLN A 170 -10.25 -7.84 3.83
C GLN A 170 -11.06 -7.93 5.13
N PRO A 171 -12.33 -8.35 5.06
CA PRO A 171 -13.16 -8.46 6.24
C PRO A 171 -12.69 -9.59 7.17
N VAL A 172 -12.84 -9.38 8.48
CA VAL A 172 -12.55 -10.40 9.51
C VAL A 172 -13.37 -11.70 9.34
N TRP A 173 -14.46 -11.66 8.57
CA TRP A 173 -15.28 -12.84 8.26
C TRP A 173 -14.65 -13.82 7.26
N LYS A 174 -13.59 -13.41 6.53
CA LYS A 174 -12.90 -14.23 5.53
C LYS A 174 -11.79 -15.07 6.17
N LEU A 175 -11.95 -16.39 6.16
CA LEU A 175 -11.08 -17.31 6.90
C LEU A 175 -9.91 -17.90 6.08
N ASN A 176 -9.96 -17.91 4.76
CA ASN A 176 -8.91 -18.51 3.93
C ASN A 176 -8.80 -17.79 2.57
N PHE A 177 -7.81 -18.21 1.77
CA PHE A 177 -7.39 -17.61 0.49
C PHE A 177 -6.64 -16.29 0.66
N THR A 178 -6.08 -15.78 -0.43
CA THR A 178 -5.23 -14.59 -0.44
C THR A 178 -5.85 -13.41 0.30
N GLY A 179 -5.09 -12.84 1.24
CA GLY A 179 -5.49 -11.70 2.07
C GLY A 179 -6.47 -12.03 3.20
N SER A 180 -6.79 -13.31 3.48
CA SER A 180 -7.71 -13.65 4.57
C SER A 180 -7.12 -13.33 5.94
N VAL A 181 -7.82 -12.50 6.71
CA VAL A 181 -7.40 -12.12 8.07
C VAL A 181 -8.21 -12.79 9.18
N GLY A 182 -9.37 -13.37 8.87
CA GLY A 182 -10.26 -13.93 9.90
C GLY A 182 -9.66 -15.09 10.67
N SER A 183 -8.93 -15.98 10.00
CA SER A 183 -8.21 -17.07 10.69
C SER A 183 -7.06 -16.53 11.58
N GLN A 184 -6.38 -15.47 11.15
CA GLN A 184 -5.32 -14.82 11.91
C GLN A 184 -5.91 -14.16 13.16
N ALA A 185 -7.00 -13.38 13.01
CA ALA A 185 -7.72 -12.75 14.11
C ALA A 185 -8.16 -13.77 15.17
N ILE A 186 -8.86 -14.85 14.78
CA ILE A 186 -9.36 -15.85 15.75
C ILE A 186 -8.22 -16.50 16.53
N THR A 187 -7.17 -16.93 15.84
CA THR A 187 -6.03 -17.63 16.49
C THR A 187 -5.17 -16.68 17.31
N GLY A 188 -4.96 -15.46 16.83
CA GLY A 188 -4.21 -14.41 17.51
C GLY A 188 -4.92 -13.91 18.77
N ILE A 189 -6.19 -13.52 18.65
CA ILE A 189 -7.03 -13.07 19.78
C ILE A 189 -7.04 -14.11 20.91
N ALA A 190 -7.23 -15.39 20.59
CA ALA A 190 -7.22 -16.45 21.60
C ALA A 190 -5.89 -16.51 22.37
N ARG A 191 -4.75 -16.39 21.68
CA ARG A 191 -3.42 -16.37 22.30
C ARG A 191 -3.15 -15.11 23.10
N LEU A 192 -3.58 -13.95 22.62
CA LEU A 192 -3.44 -12.68 23.35
C LEU A 192 -4.32 -12.65 24.60
N GLN A 193 -5.54 -13.18 24.54
CA GLN A 193 -6.40 -13.29 25.71
C GLN A 193 -5.81 -14.24 26.77
N GLN A 194 -5.23 -15.37 26.35
CA GLN A 194 -4.50 -16.27 27.26
C GLN A 194 -3.30 -15.58 27.91
N LEU A 195 -2.52 -14.81 27.12
CA LEU A 195 -1.39 -14.03 27.64
C LEU A 195 -1.84 -13.00 28.69
N ARG A 196 -2.92 -12.25 28.41
CA ARG A 196 -3.47 -11.24 29.33
C ARG A 196 -4.04 -11.84 30.62
N SER A 197 -4.60 -13.04 30.52
CA SER A 197 -5.16 -13.77 31.67
C SER A 197 -4.09 -14.48 32.51
N ASP A 198 -2.86 -14.57 32.00
CA ASP A 198 -1.76 -15.21 32.70
C ASP A 198 -1.33 -14.37 33.92
N PRO A 199 -1.24 -14.96 35.13
CA PRO A 199 -0.81 -14.23 36.32
C PRO A 199 0.54 -13.52 36.19
N GLU A 200 1.43 -13.98 35.30
CA GLU A 200 2.72 -13.34 35.02
C GLU A 200 2.55 -11.92 34.43
N PHE A 201 1.52 -11.72 33.59
CA PHE A 201 1.29 -10.49 32.83
C PHE A 201 -0.02 -9.76 33.19
N ALA A 202 -0.85 -10.35 34.03
CA ALA A 202 -2.10 -9.76 34.50
C ALA A 202 -1.86 -8.34 35.07
N GLY A 203 -2.61 -7.37 34.57
CA GLY A 203 -2.49 -5.95 34.95
C GLY A 203 -1.29 -5.20 34.36
N LYS A 204 -0.48 -5.84 33.51
CA LYS A 204 0.71 -5.24 32.87
C LYS A 204 0.51 -4.98 31.37
N ILE A 205 -0.59 -5.46 30.80
CA ILE A 205 -0.89 -5.36 29.37
C ILE A 205 -2.15 -4.51 29.19
N ALA A 206 -2.09 -3.54 28.28
CA ALA A 206 -3.25 -2.87 27.72
C ALA A 206 -3.43 -3.21 26.23
N VAL A 207 -4.67 -3.31 25.78
CA VAL A 207 -5.02 -3.49 24.36
C VAL A 207 -5.47 -2.15 23.77
N TRP A 208 -4.72 -1.63 22.82
CA TRP A 208 -5.05 -0.41 22.09
C TRP A 208 -6.04 -0.71 20.94
N PRO A 209 -7.01 0.19 20.65
CA PRO A 209 -7.35 1.40 21.39
C PRO A 209 -8.32 1.16 22.56
N PHE A 210 -8.80 -0.06 22.74
CA PHE A 210 -9.90 -0.41 23.65
C PHE A 210 -9.71 0.04 25.10
N GLU A 211 -8.55 -0.24 25.68
CA GLU A 211 -8.26 0.03 27.10
C GLU A 211 -7.52 1.35 27.30
N THR A 212 -6.84 1.83 26.26
CA THR A 212 -6.05 3.06 26.30
C THR A 212 -6.84 4.27 25.84
N ARG A 213 -8.04 4.07 25.27
CA ARG A 213 -8.85 5.11 24.62
C ARG A 213 -8.00 5.91 23.62
N PHE A 214 -7.45 5.19 22.63
CA PHE A 214 -6.42 5.74 21.74
C PHE A 214 -5.16 6.15 22.52
N ALA A 215 -4.64 7.37 22.34
CA ALA A 215 -3.46 7.87 23.04
C ALA A 215 -3.75 8.42 24.44
N GLU A 216 -5.02 8.47 24.88
CA GLU A 216 -5.44 9.16 26.12
C GLU A 216 -4.86 8.53 27.39
N ALA A 217 -4.80 7.20 27.48
CA ALA A 217 -4.50 6.46 28.71
C ALA A 217 -3.46 5.34 28.51
N ILE A 218 -2.35 5.64 27.84
CA ILE A 218 -1.22 4.70 27.71
C ILE A 218 -0.41 4.68 29.01
N ALA A 219 -0.74 3.74 29.91
CA ALA A 219 -0.09 3.60 31.21
C ALA A 219 0.49 2.21 31.48
N ALA A 220 -0.01 1.17 30.80
CA ALA A 220 0.49 -0.19 30.97
C ALA A 220 1.91 -0.31 30.37
N PRO A 221 2.82 -1.06 31.01
CA PRO A 221 4.18 -1.23 30.50
C PRO A 221 4.23 -2.00 29.17
N ILE A 222 3.18 -2.74 28.81
CA ILE A 222 3.06 -3.43 27.53
C ILE A 222 1.76 -3.00 26.86
N VAL A 223 1.85 -2.50 25.63
CA VAL A 223 0.69 -2.16 24.79
C VAL A 223 0.66 -3.11 23.61
N LEU A 224 -0.45 -3.83 23.45
CA LEU A 224 -0.75 -4.62 22.25
C LEU A 224 -1.58 -3.75 21.31
N ALA A 225 -1.22 -3.71 20.04
CA ALA A 225 -1.95 -2.96 19.02
C ALA A 225 -2.07 -3.75 17.72
N GLU A 226 -3.14 -3.50 16.99
CA GLU A 226 -3.30 -3.96 15.62
C GLU A 226 -2.50 -3.05 14.68
N ILE A 227 -1.73 -3.66 13.78
CA ILE A 227 -0.95 -2.98 12.74
C ILE A 227 -1.35 -3.54 11.38
N TYR A 228 -1.01 -2.82 10.32
CA TYR A 228 -1.23 -3.30 8.96
C TYR A 228 -0.02 -2.94 8.09
N PRO A 229 0.90 -3.88 7.81
CA PRO A 229 2.08 -3.62 6.99
C PRO A 229 1.75 -3.05 5.60
N GLY A 230 0.55 -3.35 5.08
CA GLY A 230 0.08 -2.83 3.79
C GLY A 230 -0.13 -1.30 3.72
N LEU A 231 0.06 -0.57 4.82
CA LEU A 231 0.05 0.90 4.86
C LEU A 231 1.37 1.53 4.42
N VAL A 232 2.46 0.77 4.40
CA VAL A 232 3.80 1.28 4.07
C VAL A 232 4.31 0.53 2.84
N ASP A 233 4.99 1.24 1.95
CA ASP A 233 5.69 0.60 0.83
C ASP A 233 6.94 -0.12 1.36
N ILE A 234 6.92 -1.45 1.28
CA ILE A 234 7.96 -2.31 1.83
C ILE A 234 8.60 -3.10 0.70
N GLU A 235 9.91 -2.92 0.54
CA GLU A 235 10.71 -3.70 -0.37
C GLU A 235 11.32 -4.90 0.36
N LYS A 236 11.31 -6.07 -0.30
CA LYS A 236 11.94 -7.28 0.25
C LYS A 236 13.45 -7.09 0.51
N GLY A 237 14.14 -6.36 -0.36
CA GLY A 237 15.60 -6.20 -0.30
C GLY A 237 16.34 -7.55 -0.25
N GLU A 238 17.31 -7.65 0.66
CA GLU A 238 18.12 -8.85 0.90
C GLU A 238 17.46 -9.89 1.84
N LYS A 239 16.27 -9.60 2.37
CA LYS A 239 15.57 -10.50 3.30
C LYS A 239 15.14 -11.79 2.60
N SER A 240 14.88 -12.85 3.37
CA SER A 240 14.52 -14.16 2.82
C SER A 240 13.14 -14.14 2.13
N CYS A 241 12.20 -13.38 2.67
CA CYS A 241 10.83 -13.23 2.16
C CYS A 241 10.28 -11.82 2.47
N LEU A 242 9.10 -11.50 1.91
CA LEU A 242 8.48 -10.19 2.12
C LEU A 242 8.01 -10.04 3.57
N ASP A 243 7.48 -11.11 4.17
CA ASP A 243 6.98 -11.15 5.55
C ASP A 243 8.09 -10.75 6.56
N GLU A 244 9.31 -11.23 6.37
CA GLU A 244 10.49 -10.83 7.14
C GLU A 244 10.81 -9.33 6.97
N ALA A 245 10.79 -8.83 5.73
CA ALA A 245 11.05 -7.42 5.46
C ALA A 245 9.97 -6.51 6.07
N GLN A 246 8.72 -6.97 6.11
CA GLN A 246 7.59 -6.23 6.67
C GLN A 246 7.77 -5.99 8.16
N VAL A 247 8.06 -7.04 8.93
CA VAL A 247 8.22 -6.89 10.38
C VAL A 247 9.42 -6.01 10.72
N ASP A 248 10.54 -6.16 10.02
CA ASP A 248 11.75 -5.37 10.26
C ASP A 248 11.54 -3.88 9.94
N THR A 249 10.97 -3.60 8.77
CA THR A 249 10.72 -2.22 8.33
C THR A 249 9.76 -1.50 9.28
N LEU A 250 8.67 -2.15 9.69
CA LEU A 250 7.74 -1.55 10.65
C LEU A 250 8.37 -1.38 12.03
N ALA A 251 9.20 -2.32 12.49
CA ALA A 251 9.87 -2.21 13.79
C ALA A 251 10.82 -1.01 13.83
N GLU A 252 11.62 -0.81 12.78
CA GLU A 252 12.49 0.35 12.64
C GLU A 252 11.71 1.65 12.48
N LEU A 253 10.66 1.66 11.66
CA LEU A 253 9.84 2.85 11.42
C LEU A 253 9.20 3.34 12.73
N PHE A 254 8.51 2.46 13.45
CA PHE A 254 7.82 2.84 14.68
C PHE A 254 8.79 3.26 15.78
N ALA A 255 9.90 2.55 15.92
CA ALA A 255 10.92 2.92 16.89
C ALA A 255 11.58 4.27 16.58
N ARG A 256 11.85 4.55 15.29
CA ARG A 256 12.39 5.86 14.86
C ARG A 256 11.39 6.99 15.05
N LEU A 257 10.13 6.77 14.68
CA LEU A 257 9.06 7.75 14.90
C LEU A 257 8.90 8.06 16.38
N ASP A 258 8.98 7.05 17.25
CA ASP A 258 8.85 7.28 18.69
C ASP A 258 10.07 8.01 19.25
N ALA A 259 11.29 7.63 18.82
CA ALA A 259 12.52 8.34 19.18
C ALA A 259 12.48 9.83 18.79
N ALA A 260 11.77 10.16 17.70
CA ALA A 260 11.55 11.51 17.21
C ALA A 260 10.28 12.18 17.76
N ASP A 261 9.61 11.63 18.78
CA ASP A 261 8.36 12.16 19.35
C ASP A 261 7.18 12.22 18.35
N ARG A 262 7.22 11.42 17.29
CA ARG A 262 6.23 11.36 16.20
C ARG A 262 5.36 10.09 16.21
N PHE A 263 5.54 9.18 17.17
CA PHE A 263 4.74 7.96 17.27
C PHE A 263 3.38 8.18 17.94
N GLY A 264 3.30 9.04 18.96
CA GLY A 264 2.04 9.36 19.63
C GLY A 264 0.88 9.71 18.69
N PRO A 265 1.08 10.57 17.67
CA PRO A 265 0.07 10.87 16.65
C PRO A 265 -0.46 9.67 15.86
N LEU A 266 0.28 8.56 15.76
CA LEU A 266 -0.21 7.32 15.13
C LEU A 266 -1.21 6.56 16.00
N LEU A 267 -1.25 6.87 17.30
CA LEU A 267 -2.12 6.26 18.30
C LEU A 267 -3.34 7.13 18.64
N ASP A 268 -3.43 8.32 18.07
CA ASP A 268 -4.50 9.30 18.31
C ASP A 268 -5.85 8.89 17.71
N VAL A 269 -6.92 9.46 18.27
CA VAL A 269 -8.27 9.33 17.73
C VAL A 269 -8.33 9.94 16.32
N PRO A 270 -8.84 9.23 15.31
CA PRO A 270 -9.07 9.82 13.99
C PRO A 270 -10.05 11.00 14.07
N ARG A 271 -9.70 12.11 13.41
CA ARG A 271 -10.40 13.40 13.57
C ARG A 271 -11.83 13.43 13.02
N ASP A 272 -12.23 12.44 12.27
CA ASP A 272 -13.51 12.37 11.54
C ASP A 272 -14.44 11.24 12.03
N LEU A 273 -14.09 10.53 13.11
CA LEU A 273 -15.03 9.60 13.75
C LEU A 273 -16.14 10.38 14.45
N SER A 274 -17.39 10.00 14.19
CA SER A 274 -18.52 10.46 15.00
C SER A 274 -18.43 9.90 16.42
N GLU A 275 -19.19 10.47 17.38
CA GLU A 275 -19.26 9.92 18.74
C GLU A 275 -19.72 8.45 18.74
N ASP A 276 -20.71 8.11 17.89
CA ASP A 276 -21.22 6.74 17.75
C ASP A 276 -20.20 5.77 17.15
N ASP A 277 -19.36 6.25 16.23
CA ASP A 277 -18.28 5.47 15.63
C ASP A 277 -17.14 5.27 16.62
N LEU A 278 -16.79 6.31 17.38
CA LEU A 278 -15.79 6.23 18.44
C LEU A 278 -16.19 5.20 19.50
N VAL A 279 -17.46 5.19 19.92
CA VAL A 279 -18.00 4.17 20.82
C VAL A 279 -17.86 2.77 20.19
N ALA A 280 -18.24 2.60 18.93
CA ALA A 280 -18.11 1.30 18.26
C ALA A 280 -16.65 0.81 18.19
N VAL A 281 -15.72 1.71 17.90
CA VAL A 281 -14.28 1.41 17.84
C VAL A 281 -13.73 1.00 19.21
N LEU A 282 -14.08 1.73 20.28
CA LEU A 282 -13.60 1.46 21.63
C LEU A 282 -14.27 0.24 22.29
N ASP A 283 -15.52 -0.03 21.94
CA ASP A 283 -16.26 -1.15 22.54
C ASP A 283 -16.03 -2.45 21.79
N GLU A 284 -15.79 -2.44 20.47
CA GLU A 284 -15.90 -3.67 19.67
C GLU A 284 -14.98 -3.78 18.46
N GLU A 285 -14.82 -2.73 17.66
CA GLU A 285 -14.16 -2.86 16.34
C GLU A 285 -12.63 -2.78 16.41
N GLY A 286 -12.09 -1.95 17.30
CA GLY A 286 -10.66 -1.63 17.35
C GLY A 286 -10.24 -0.72 16.19
N TRP A 287 -8.95 -0.42 16.12
CA TRP A 287 -8.35 0.42 15.07
C TRP A 287 -7.01 -0.12 14.62
N ILE A 288 -6.46 0.42 13.53
CA ILE A 288 -5.14 0.07 13.00
C ILE A 288 -4.20 1.25 13.27
N VAL A 289 -3.04 0.99 13.88
CA VAL A 289 -2.05 2.03 14.19
C VAL A 289 -1.62 2.75 12.91
N GLY A 290 -1.75 4.08 12.92
CA GLY A 290 -1.37 4.93 11.80
C GLY A 290 -2.21 4.75 10.53
N LEU A 291 -3.42 4.20 10.61
CA LEU A 291 -4.28 3.98 9.43
C LEU A 291 -4.46 5.23 8.56
N ASP A 292 -4.73 6.35 9.19
CA ASP A 292 -4.98 7.63 8.51
C ASP A 292 -3.67 8.39 8.27
N GLN A 293 -2.67 8.17 9.13
CA GLN A 293 -1.43 8.92 9.21
C GLN A 293 -0.32 8.37 8.29
N LEU A 294 -0.17 7.04 8.20
CA LEU A 294 0.90 6.39 7.42
C LEU A 294 0.57 6.30 5.94
N GLN A 295 -0.70 6.47 5.58
CA GLN A 295 -1.12 6.69 4.19
C GLN A 295 -0.78 8.10 3.71
N ASP A 296 -0.49 9.03 4.63
CA ASP A 296 -0.06 10.40 4.35
C ASP A 296 1.48 10.46 4.39
N ALA A 297 2.10 10.70 3.23
CA ALA A 297 3.54 10.64 3.05
C ALA A 297 4.33 11.67 3.91
N SER A 298 3.65 12.67 4.48
CA SER A 298 4.28 13.69 5.33
C SER A 298 4.86 13.14 6.64
N LEU A 299 4.34 12.01 7.15
CA LEU A 299 4.78 11.42 8.42
C LEU A 299 5.94 10.44 8.29
N VAL A 300 6.26 9.99 7.06
CA VAL A 300 7.31 9.00 6.77
C VAL A 300 8.56 9.65 6.15
N ALA A 301 8.51 10.95 5.82
CA ALA A 301 9.66 11.68 5.32
C ALA A 301 10.80 11.74 6.37
N GLU A 302 11.94 11.14 6.00
CA GLU A 302 13.20 11.24 6.75
C GLU A 302 13.73 12.68 6.68
N GLU A 303 14.14 13.21 7.82
CA GLU A 303 14.86 14.48 7.88
C GLU A 303 16.20 14.35 7.15
N GLY A 304 16.31 15.09 6.05
CA GLY A 304 17.56 15.40 5.38
C GLY A 304 17.62 16.89 5.06
N GLY A 305 18.15 17.68 5.99
CA GLY A 305 18.75 19.00 5.72
C GLY A 305 17.87 20.24 5.93
N ASP A 306 18.29 21.07 6.88
CA ASP A 306 18.10 22.52 7.01
C ASP A 306 16.71 23.10 6.66
N PHE A 307 15.77 23.00 7.61
CA PHE A 307 14.47 23.70 7.54
C PHE A 307 14.10 24.47 8.83
N GLU A 308 15.09 24.93 9.60
CA GLU A 308 14.81 25.70 10.83
C GLU A 308 14.32 27.15 10.61
N ASP A 309 14.25 27.65 9.37
CA ASP A 309 13.87 29.07 9.13
C ASP A 309 12.47 29.30 8.51
N PHE A 310 11.66 28.26 8.25
CA PHE A 310 10.31 28.43 7.67
C PHE A 310 9.14 28.12 8.63
N ALA A 311 9.39 27.48 9.78
CA ALA A 311 8.33 27.00 10.67
C ALA A 311 7.73 28.05 11.62
N ASN A 312 8.29 29.26 11.71
CA ASN A 312 7.79 30.30 12.62
C ASN A 312 6.64 31.17 12.04
N GLY A 313 6.00 30.74 10.94
CA GLY A 313 5.06 31.58 10.19
C GLY A 313 3.58 31.20 10.20
N LEU A 314 3.17 29.98 10.57
CA LEU A 314 1.78 29.55 10.34
C LEU A 314 1.21 28.79 11.54
N GLY A 315 0.40 29.50 12.33
CA GLY A 315 -0.53 28.89 13.29
C GLY A 315 -1.86 28.52 12.63
N GLY A 316 -2.48 27.44 13.13
CA GLY A 316 -3.94 27.25 13.15
C GLY A 316 -4.61 26.66 11.90
N ASP A 317 -5.20 25.48 12.06
CA ASP A 317 -6.46 25.01 11.45
C ASP A 317 -6.94 25.64 10.13
N SER A 318 -6.43 25.18 8.99
CA SER A 318 -7.24 24.89 7.79
C SER A 318 -6.38 24.24 6.72
N TYR A 319 -6.71 23.03 6.27
CA TYR A 319 -6.23 22.56 4.97
C TYR A 319 -7.43 22.43 4.03
N LEU A 320 -7.17 22.76 2.77
CA LEU A 320 -8.17 22.86 1.72
C LEU A 320 -8.71 21.46 1.41
N LYS A 321 -10.03 21.24 1.53
CA LYS A 321 -10.70 19.94 1.31
C LYS A 321 -11.46 19.85 -0.01
N ASP A 322 -11.52 20.94 -0.77
CA ASP A 322 -12.14 20.96 -2.10
C ASP A 322 -11.10 20.47 -3.12
N PRO A 323 -11.30 19.29 -3.75
CA PRO A 323 -10.36 18.75 -4.73
C PRO A 323 -10.06 19.73 -5.87
N ALA A 324 -11.05 20.49 -6.35
CA ALA A 324 -10.83 21.46 -7.42
C ALA A 324 -9.94 22.62 -6.93
N ALA A 325 -10.15 23.06 -5.70
CA ALA A 325 -9.34 24.10 -5.08
C ALA A 325 -7.92 23.61 -4.74
N ILE A 326 -7.75 22.34 -4.33
CA ILE A 326 -6.44 21.71 -4.12
C ILE A 326 -5.65 21.64 -5.43
N TYR A 327 -6.30 21.24 -6.53
CA TYR A 327 -5.68 21.20 -7.86
C TYR A 327 -5.29 22.59 -8.33
N ALA A 328 -6.19 23.57 -8.19
CA ALA A 328 -5.93 24.96 -8.56
C ALA A 328 -4.76 25.54 -7.75
N GLU A 329 -4.73 25.29 -6.44
CA GLU A 329 -3.69 25.78 -5.55
C GLU A 329 -2.34 25.09 -5.83
N SER A 330 -2.34 23.78 -6.05
CA SER A 330 -1.14 23.03 -6.45
C SER A 330 -0.55 23.57 -7.75
N PHE A 331 -1.38 23.84 -8.77
CA PHE A 331 -0.90 24.41 -10.03
C PHE A 331 -0.44 25.86 -9.90
N ARG A 332 -1.04 26.65 -8.98
CA ARG A 332 -0.56 28.00 -8.66
C ARG A 332 0.84 27.93 -8.03
N ILE A 333 1.02 27.09 -7.02
CA ILE A 333 2.31 26.90 -6.33
C ILE A 333 3.38 26.44 -7.32
N ILE A 334 3.07 25.44 -8.16
CA ILE A 334 4.01 24.96 -9.19
C ILE A 334 4.46 26.09 -10.13
N ARG A 335 3.53 26.95 -10.58
CA ARG A 335 3.84 28.09 -11.46
C ARG A 335 4.70 29.15 -10.77
N GLU A 336 4.66 29.23 -9.44
CA GLU A 336 5.47 30.15 -8.66
C GLU A 336 6.87 29.59 -8.34
N GLU A 337 6.98 28.28 -8.13
CA GLU A 337 8.23 27.64 -7.70
C GLU A 337 9.12 27.15 -8.85
N ALA A 338 8.54 26.75 -9.99
CA ALA A 338 9.31 26.22 -11.12
C ALA A 338 9.70 27.31 -12.13
N ASP A 339 10.92 27.20 -12.66
CA ASP A 339 11.41 28.07 -13.72
C ASP A 339 11.01 27.53 -15.10
N PHE A 340 9.97 28.12 -15.70
CA PHE A 340 9.48 27.76 -17.04
C PHE A 340 10.19 28.48 -18.18
N SER A 341 11.23 29.29 -17.92
CA SER A 341 11.88 30.10 -18.96
C SER A 341 12.44 29.30 -20.13
N GLY A 342 12.81 28.02 -19.90
CA GLY A 342 13.27 27.07 -20.92
C GLY A 342 12.17 26.22 -21.56
N VAL A 343 10.91 26.34 -21.12
CA VAL A 343 9.78 25.52 -21.60
C VAL A 343 9.01 26.30 -22.67
N PRO A 344 8.75 25.70 -23.86
CA PRO A 344 7.88 26.33 -24.87
C PRO A 344 6.50 26.67 -24.29
N ALA A 345 5.94 27.82 -24.66
CA ALA A 345 4.67 28.28 -24.11
C ALA A 345 3.53 27.26 -24.33
N GLU A 346 3.49 26.59 -25.48
CA GLU A 346 2.50 25.53 -25.73
C GLU A 346 2.66 24.30 -24.82
N ALA A 347 3.83 24.10 -24.21
CA ALA A 347 4.16 22.97 -23.36
C ALA A 347 4.04 23.25 -21.86
N GLU A 348 3.73 24.49 -21.46
CA GLU A 348 3.62 24.87 -20.04
C GLU A 348 2.62 23.98 -19.29
N ALA A 349 1.42 23.79 -19.82
CA ALA A 349 0.40 22.95 -19.20
C ALA A 349 0.85 21.48 -19.03
N LEU A 350 1.67 20.98 -19.97
CA LEU A 350 2.27 19.66 -19.88
C LEU A 350 3.35 19.63 -18.78
N ALA A 351 4.22 20.63 -18.73
CA ALA A 351 5.27 20.75 -17.72
C ALA A 351 4.70 20.87 -16.31
N VAL A 352 3.66 21.69 -16.09
CA VAL A 352 2.95 21.81 -14.81
C VAL A 352 2.38 20.47 -14.36
N ARG A 353 1.72 19.73 -15.26
CA ARG A 353 1.17 18.40 -14.93
C ARG A 353 2.25 17.37 -14.64
N MET A 354 3.40 17.44 -15.33
CA MET A 354 4.54 16.59 -15.05
C MET A 354 5.12 16.87 -13.66
N ILE A 355 5.32 18.14 -13.30
CA ILE A 355 5.76 18.53 -11.94
C ILE A 355 4.75 18.04 -10.91
N HIS A 356 3.46 18.26 -11.12
CA HIS A 356 2.41 17.82 -10.20
C HIS A 356 2.44 16.29 -9.99
N ALA A 357 2.72 15.52 -11.04
CA ALA A 357 2.77 14.07 -10.98
C ALA A 357 4.01 13.51 -10.25
N CYS A 358 5.08 14.30 -10.08
CA CYS A 358 6.33 13.82 -9.48
C CYS A 358 6.82 14.63 -8.28
N GLY A 359 6.22 15.79 -7.98
CA GLY A 359 6.61 16.69 -6.90
C GLY A 359 7.95 17.41 -7.10
N MET A 360 8.55 17.33 -8.30
CA MET A 360 9.89 17.89 -8.57
C MET A 360 9.79 19.11 -9.49
N THR A 361 9.89 20.32 -8.93
CA THR A 361 9.83 21.58 -9.68
C THR A 361 11.03 21.76 -10.62
N ASP A 362 12.17 21.15 -10.30
CA ASP A 362 13.42 21.21 -11.07
C ASP A 362 13.43 20.27 -12.29
N ILE A 363 12.38 19.47 -12.51
CA ILE A 363 12.33 18.53 -13.64
C ILE A 363 12.27 19.24 -15.00
N VAL A 364 11.77 20.48 -15.04
CA VAL A 364 11.68 21.29 -16.25
C VAL A 364 13.04 21.65 -16.83
N ALA A 365 14.10 21.69 -16.00
CA ALA A 365 15.46 21.91 -16.47
C ALA A 365 15.96 20.79 -17.40
N ASP A 366 15.43 19.57 -17.23
CA ASP A 366 15.76 18.41 -18.06
C ASP A 366 14.75 18.17 -19.19
N LEU A 367 13.61 18.88 -19.19
CA LEU A 367 12.51 18.66 -20.13
C LEU A 367 12.89 19.16 -21.52
N THR A 368 12.68 18.30 -22.52
CA THR A 368 12.77 18.67 -23.93
C THR A 368 11.48 18.28 -24.64
N VAL A 369 10.89 19.26 -25.30
CA VAL A 369 9.69 19.11 -26.14
C VAL A 369 10.08 19.51 -27.55
N SER A 370 9.98 18.58 -28.50
CA SER A 370 10.32 18.89 -29.90
C SER A 370 9.30 19.86 -30.50
N GLU A 371 9.70 20.58 -31.53
CA GLU A 371 8.80 21.46 -32.28
C GLU A 371 7.55 20.69 -32.75
N GLY A 372 6.37 21.29 -32.53
CA GLY A 372 5.08 20.71 -32.93
C GLY A 372 4.58 19.52 -32.10
N ALA A 373 5.32 19.03 -31.10
CA ALA A 373 4.95 17.83 -30.33
C ALA A 373 3.59 17.96 -29.64
N ILE A 374 3.31 19.10 -29.00
CA ILE A 374 2.04 19.33 -28.31
C ILE A 374 0.87 19.34 -29.30
N ALA A 375 1.03 20.04 -30.44
CA ALA A 375 0.00 20.12 -31.46
C ALA A 375 -0.27 18.76 -32.11
N ALA A 376 0.78 18.00 -32.42
CA ALA A 376 0.67 16.66 -32.99
C ALA A 376 -0.03 15.68 -32.04
N GLY A 377 0.33 15.70 -30.75
CA GLY A 377 -0.30 14.85 -29.73
C GLY A 377 -1.79 15.15 -29.55
N LYS A 378 -2.16 16.44 -29.46
CA LYS A 378 -3.57 16.86 -29.37
C LYS A 378 -4.37 16.44 -30.60
N ALA A 379 -3.85 16.71 -31.80
CA ALA A 379 -4.50 16.33 -33.06
C ALA A 379 -4.69 14.81 -33.18
N ALA A 380 -3.70 14.01 -32.74
CA ALA A 380 -3.80 12.56 -32.75
C ALA A 380 -4.89 12.04 -31.79
N LEU A 381 -4.96 12.59 -30.57
CA LEU A 381 -6.03 12.25 -29.63
C LEU A 381 -7.42 12.60 -30.20
N GLU A 382 -7.56 13.79 -30.78
CA GLU A 382 -8.80 14.27 -31.40
C GLU A 382 -9.22 13.45 -32.64
N ALA A 383 -8.26 12.86 -33.34
CA ALA A 383 -8.50 11.95 -34.45
C ALA A 383 -8.82 10.50 -34.02
N GLY A 384 -8.79 10.20 -32.72
CA GLY A 384 -9.05 8.86 -32.19
C GLY A 384 -7.86 7.91 -32.26
N ALA A 385 -6.63 8.42 -32.43
CA ALA A 385 -5.42 7.61 -32.51
C ALA A 385 -5.23 6.75 -31.24
N PRO A 386 -4.71 5.51 -31.36
CA PRO A 386 -4.42 4.67 -30.21
C PRO A 386 -3.25 5.22 -29.39
N ILE A 387 -3.21 4.86 -28.11
CA ILE A 387 -2.12 5.16 -27.18
C ILE A 387 -1.41 3.85 -26.85
N LEU A 388 -0.16 3.71 -27.27
CA LEU A 388 0.65 2.51 -27.09
C LEU A 388 1.57 2.69 -25.88
N CYS A 389 1.41 1.82 -24.88
CA CYS A 389 2.11 1.93 -23.59
C CYS A 389 3.13 0.81 -23.40
N ASP A 390 4.31 1.15 -22.87
CA ASP A 390 5.36 0.17 -22.57
C ASP A 390 5.11 -0.64 -21.28
N SER A 391 4.24 -0.16 -20.39
CA SER A 391 3.90 -0.82 -19.13
C SER A 391 2.43 -0.63 -18.76
N GLU A 392 1.89 -1.56 -17.97
CA GLU A 392 0.52 -1.46 -17.45
C GLU A 392 0.37 -0.23 -16.54
N MET A 393 1.43 0.19 -15.84
CA MET A 393 1.38 1.41 -15.01
C MET A 393 1.14 2.67 -15.84
N VAL A 394 1.79 2.81 -17.01
CA VAL A 394 1.51 3.93 -17.92
C VAL A 394 0.07 3.85 -18.41
N ALA A 395 -0.39 2.66 -18.83
CA ALA A 395 -1.75 2.46 -19.31
C ALA A 395 -2.81 2.83 -18.25
N HIS A 396 -2.61 2.43 -17.00
CA HIS A 396 -3.52 2.71 -15.88
C HIS A 396 -3.46 4.16 -15.38
N GLY A 397 -2.33 4.86 -15.57
CA GLY A 397 -2.22 6.27 -15.20
C GLY A 397 -2.93 7.23 -16.16
N ILE A 398 -3.32 6.76 -17.35
CA ILE A 398 -4.06 7.57 -18.33
C ILE A 398 -5.53 7.66 -17.89
N ILE A 399 -6.05 8.87 -17.76
CA ILE A 399 -7.42 9.15 -17.34
C ILE A 399 -8.34 9.00 -18.55
N SER A 400 -8.87 7.79 -18.74
CA SER A 400 -9.75 7.46 -19.88
C SER A 400 -10.96 8.39 -20.03
N ALA A 401 -11.45 8.96 -18.92
CA ALA A 401 -12.57 9.90 -18.92
C ALA A 401 -12.26 11.21 -19.69
N ASN A 402 -10.98 11.58 -19.83
CA ASN A 402 -10.56 12.78 -20.56
C ASN A 402 -10.33 12.51 -22.06
N LEU A 403 -10.33 11.25 -22.49
CA LEU A 403 -10.15 10.85 -23.89
C LEU A 403 -11.48 10.94 -24.64
N LYS A 404 -11.76 12.13 -25.21
CA LYS A 404 -13.06 12.43 -25.86
C LYS A 404 -13.43 11.47 -26.99
N GLN A 405 -12.45 10.91 -27.69
CA GLN A 405 -12.66 9.96 -28.79
C GLN A 405 -12.64 8.49 -28.35
N GLN A 406 -12.61 8.24 -27.03
CA GLN A 406 -12.45 6.89 -26.47
C GLN A 406 -11.22 6.17 -27.06
N ASN A 407 -10.11 6.91 -27.18
CA ASN A 407 -8.85 6.43 -27.73
C ASN A 407 -8.45 5.10 -27.09
N LYS A 408 -8.06 4.14 -27.91
CA LYS A 408 -7.69 2.80 -27.44
C LYS A 408 -6.34 2.85 -26.74
N ILE A 409 -6.30 2.53 -25.45
CA ILE A 409 -5.07 2.33 -24.69
C ILE A 409 -4.62 0.89 -24.87
N VAL A 410 -3.37 0.67 -25.31
CA VAL A 410 -2.83 -0.65 -25.63
C VAL A 410 -1.50 -0.86 -24.93
N CYS A 411 -1.46 -1.81 -23.98
CA CYS A 411 -0.23 -2.39 -23.48
C CYS A 411 -0.18 -3.88 -23.89
N ARG A 412 0.98 -4.37 -24.31
CA ARG A 412 1.16 -5.78 -24.74
C ARG A 412 2.12 -6.52 -23.84
N ILE A 413 2.56 -5.93 -22.73
CA ILE A 413 3.55 -6.54 -21.83
C ILE A 413 3.08 -7.87 -21.23
N THR A 414 1.76 -8.02 -21.05
CA THR A 414 1.09 -9.22 -20.54
C THR A 414 0.60 -10.17 -21.65
N ASP A 415 0.73 -9.81 -22.93
CA ASP A 415 0.33 -10.67 -24.05
C ASP A 415 1.18 -11.96 -24.05
N PRO A 416 0.58 -13.17 -24.09
CA PRO A 416 1.33 -14.43 -24.09
C PRO A 416 2.35 -14.55 -25.22
N ARG A 417 2.17 -13.82 -26.33
CA ARG A 417 3.14 -13.77 -27.44
C ARG A 417 4.41 -13.01 -27.08
N THR A 418 4.32 -11.98 -26.25
CA THR A 418 5.45 -11.13 -25.83
C THR A 418 6.56 -11.95 -25.18
N ARG A 419 6.20 -12.87 -24.28
CA ARG A 419 7.17 -13.75 -23.63
C ARG A 419 7.93 -14.62 -24.64
N ARG A 420 7.21 -15.20 -25.60
CA ARG A 420 7.82 -16.06 -26.64
C ARG A 420 8.75 -15.27 -27.55
N ILE A 421 8.40 -14.03 -27.90
CA ILE A 421 9.25 -13.14 -28.72
C ILE A 421 10.50 -12.75 -27.93
N ALA A 422 10.35 -12.38 -26.66
CA ALA A 422 11.47 -12.02 -25.78
C ALA A 422 12.49 -13.16 -25.66
N GLU A 423 12.01 -14.39 -25.41
CA GLU A 423 12.85 -15.59 -25.32
C GLU A 423 13.52 -15.91 -26.67
N LYS A 424 12.77 -15.89 -27.78
CA LYS A 424 13.29 -16.19 -29.12
C LYS A 424 14.38 -15.20 -29.57
N ASN A 425 14.19 -13.92 -29.29
CA ASN A 425 15.06 -12.84 -29.75
C ASN A 425 16.10 -12.43 -28.70
N ALA A 426 16.20 -13.16 -27.58
CA ALA A 426 17.08 -12.84 -26.45
C ALA A 426 17.00 -11.36 -26.00
N THR A 427 15.77 -10.83 -25.90
CA THR A 427 15.49 -9.44 -25.56
C THR A 427 14.54 -9.33 -24.38
N THR A 428 14.33 -8.12 -23.87
CA THR A 428 13.38 -7.86 -22.77
C THR A 428 11.93 -7.98 -23.23
N ARG A 429 11.02 -8.30 -22.32
CA ARG A 429 9.57 -8.28 -22.61
C ARG A 429 9.10 -6.91 -23.10
N SER A 430 9.64 -5.83 -22.53
CA SER A 430 9.26 -4.47 -22.89
C SER A 430 9.65 -4.12 -24.32
N ALA A 431 10.82 -4.58 -24.79
CA ALA A 431 11.20 -4.47 -26.20
C ALA A 431 10.37 -5.41 -27.08
N ALA A 432 10.21 -6.68 -26.69
CA ALA A 432 9.46 -7.67 -27.47
C ALA A 432 8.00 -7.29 -27.73
N GLN A 433 7.36 -6.56 -26.80
CA GLN A 433 5.99 -6.10 -26.99
C GLN A 433 5.87 -5.04 -28.11
N VAL A 434 6.95 -4.28 -28.36
CA VAL A 434 7.00 -3.26 -29.42
C VAL A 434 6.85 -3.92 -30.78
N ASP A 435 7.35 -5.14 -30.95
CA ASP A 435 7.14 -5.94 -32.17
C ASP A 435 5.68 -6.42 -32.33
N LEU A 436 4.86 -6.35 -31.28
CA LEU A 436 3.43 -6.65 -31.33
C LEU A 436 2.56 -5.42 -31.62
N TRP A 437 3.14 -4.22 -31.66
CA TRP A 437 2.46 -3.03 -32.16
C TRP A 437 2.45 -3.09 -33.68
N SER A 438 1.41 -3.72 -34.25
CA SER A 438 1.25 -3.83 -35.71
C SER A 438 1.37 -2.46 -36.37
N ASP A 439 1.81 -2.41 -37.63
CA ASP A 439 1.99 -1.18 -38.38
C ASP A 439 0.72 -0.30 -38.37
N ASP A 440 -0.46 -0.91 -38.55
CA ASP A 440 -1.76 -0.23 -38.45
C ASP A 440 -2.05 0.40 -37.07
N LEU A 441 -1.46 -0.15 -36.00
CA LEU A 441 -1.60 0.41 -34.65
C LEU A 441 -0.57 1.49 -34.36
N LEU A 442 0.59 1.46 -35.03
CA LEU A 442 1.70 2.37 -34.79
C LEU A 442 1.56 3.66 -35.62
N ASP A 443 1.03 3.56 -36.84
CA ASP A 443 0.84 4.70 -37.73
C ASP A 443 -0.06 5.76 -37.09
N GLY A 444 0.48 6.97 -36.89
CA GLY A 444 -0.24 8.08 -36.26
C GLY A 444 -0.55 7.91 -34.77
N ALA A 445 -0.04 6.87 -34.10
CA ALA A 445 -0.30 6.61 -32.69
C ALA A 445 0.44 7.59 -31.75
N ILE A 446 0.01 7.63 -30.49
CA ILE A 446 0.82 8.21 -29.41
C ILE A 446 1.52 7.06 -28.70
N VAL A 447 2.85 7.08 -28.67
CA VAL A 447 3.64 6.06 -27.99
C VAL A 447 4.14 6.61 -26.67
N ALA A 448 3.69 6.04 -25.56
CA ALA A 448 4.03 6.45 -24.20
C ALA A 448 4.92 5.40 -23.53
N ILE A 449 6.20 5.75 -23.34
CA ILE A 449 7.21 4.89 -22.73
C ILE A 449 7.66 5.53 -21.43
N GLY A 450 7.19 5.00 -20.30
CA GLY A 450 7.47 5.53 -18.98
C GLY A 450 8.42 4.68 -18.14
N ASN A 451 8.64 3.42 -18.50
CA ASN A 451 9.32 2.47 -17.62
C ASN A 451 10.59 1.86 -18.24
N ALA A 452 10.55 1.40 -19.48
CA ALA A 452 11.59 0.55 -20.04
C ALA A 452 12.41 1.25 -21.14
N PRO A 453 13.70 1.54 -20.89
CA PRO A 453 14.61 2.07 -21.92
C PRO A 453 14.71 1.19 -23.17
N THR A 454 14.64 -0.13 -22.98
CA THR A 454 14.68 -1.12 -24.07
C THR A 454 13.47 -1.05 -24.99
N ALA A 455 12.31 -0.61 -24.51
CA ALA A 455 11.15 -0.36 -25.36
C ALA A 455 11.38 0.86 -26.26
N LEU A 456 12.00 1.92 -25.73
CA LEU A 456 12.33 3.11 -26.51
C LEU A 456 13.37 2.79 -27.59
N TYR A 457 14.44 2.07 -27.23
CA TYR A 457 15.41 1.59 -28.22
C TYR A 457 14.75 0.77 -29.31
N ARG A 458 13.92 -0.21 -28.94
CA ARG A 458 13.26 -1.07 -29.94
C ARG A 458 12.31 -0.28 -30.84
N LEU A 459 11.63 0.73 -30.32
CA LEU A 459 10.80 1.62 -31.14
C LEU A 459 11.65 2.36 -32.18
N LEU A 460 12.78 2.95 -31.77
CA LEU A 460 13.68 3.66 -32.68
C LEU A 460 14.25 2.71 -33.75
N GLU A 461 14.64 1.49 -33.38
CA GLU A 461 15.07 0.45 -34.33
C GLU A 461 13.97 0.12 -35.34
N ARG A 462 12.72 -0.03 -34.90
CA ARG A 462 11.61 -0.28 -35.83
C ARG A 462 11.38 0.86 -36.82
N LEU A 463 11.56 2.10 -36.38
CA LEU A 463 11.49 3.27 -37.26
C LEU A 463 12.64 3.27 -38.28
N ASP A 464 13.85 2.87 -37.88
CA ASP A 464 14.98 2.67 -38.79
C ASP A 464 14.73 1.53 -39.79
N GLU A 465 14.01 0.48 -39.36
CA GLU A 465 13.55 -0.63 -40.20
C GLU A 465 12.41 -0.24 -41.17
N GLY A 466 11.90 0.98 -41.10
CA GLY A 466 10.86 1.50 -41.99
C GLY A 466 9.42 1.30 -41.51
N ALA A 467 9.22 1.04 -40.22
CA ALA A 467 7.89 1.04 -39.62
C ALA A 467 7.20 2.41 -39.78
N PRO A 468 5.85 2.47 -39.82
CA PRO A 468 5.14 3.74 -39.89
C PRO A 468 5.42 4.60 -38.66
N ARG A 469 5.31 5.92 -38.84
CA ARG A 469 5.65 6.88 -37.80
C ARG A 469 4.46 7.11 -36.86
N PRO A 470 4.65 7.00 -35.53
CA PRO A 470 3.66 7.52 -34.60
C PRO A 470 3.55 9.05 -34.74
N ALA A 471 2.43 9.61 -34.30
CA ALA A 471 2.22 11.05 -34.27
C ALA A 471 3.05 11.74 -33.17
N LEU A 472 3.33 11.03 -32.07
CA LEU A 472 4.10 11.54 -30.93
C LEU A 472 4.77 10.41 -30.16
N ILE A 473 6.02 10.62 -29.74
CA ILE A 473 6.75 9.77 -28.78
C ILE A 473 6.88 10.51 -27.44
N ILE A 474 6.25 9.99 -26.40
CA ILE A 474 6.50 10.39 -25.01
C ILE A 474 7.55 9.41 -24.46
N GLY A 475 8.82 9.77 -24.63
CA GLY A 475 9.98 8.96 -24.28
C GLY A 475 10.51 9.32 -22.90
N LEU A 476 9.87 8.83 -21.85
CA LEU A 476 10.20 9.12 -20.45
C LEU A 476 10.58 7.87 -19.63
N PRO A 477 11.36 6.89 -20.16
CA PRO A 477 11.78 5.76 -19.33
C PRO A 477 12.64 6.24 -18.16
N VAL A 478 12.31 5.77 -16.96
CA VAL A 478 13.15 5.93 -15.76
C VAL A 478 14.17 4.81 -15.67
N GLY A 479 15.32 5.10 -15.07
CA GLY A 479 16.23 4.03 -14.66
C GLY A 479 17.69 4.44 -14.60
N PHE A 480 18.48 3.57 -13.99
CA PHE A 480 19.92 3.78 -13.80
C PHE A 480 20.77 3.12 -14.90
N VAL A 481 20.15 2.32 -15.78
CA VAL A 481 20.82 1.62 -16.87
C VAL A 481 20.03 1.83 -18.16
N GLY A 482 20.65 2.46 -19.16
CA GLY A 482 20.08 2.64 -20.50
C GLY A 482 19.03 3.76 -20.63
N ALA A 483 18.51 4.31 -19.53
CA ALA A 483 17.48 5.36 -19.59
C ALA A 483 18.03 6.67 -20.17
N ALA A 484 19.16 7.15 -19.66
CA ALA A 484 19.80 8.36 -20.17
C ALA A 484 20.19 8.19 -21.64
N GLU A 485 20.76 7.03 -21.98
CA GLU A 485 21.26 6.73 -23.31
C GLU A 485 20.12 6.55 -24.33
N SER A 486 19.00 5.91 -23.95
CA SER A 486 17.83 5.74 -24.83
C SER A 486 17.17 7.07 -25.16
N LYS A 487 17.06 7.96 -24.17
CA LYS A 487 16.51 9.32 -24.35
C LYS A 487 17.48 10.22 -25.11
N ALA A 488 18.79 10.07 -24.88
CA ALA A 488 19.81 10.72 -25.70
C ALA A 488 19.74 10.26 -27.17
N ALA A 489 19.47 8.97 -27.42
CA ALA A 489 19.28 8.47 -28.79
C ALA A 489 18.02 9.06 -29.46
N LEU A 490 16.93 9.22 -28.70
CA LEU A 490 15.72 9.92 -29.17
C LEU A 490 15.98 11.41 -29.45
N LEU A 491 16.72 12.09 -28.57
CA LEU A 491 17.11 13.50 -28.74
C LEU A 491 18.01 13.72 -29.96
N ALA A 492 18.95 12.79 -30.19
CA ALA A 492 19.89 12.88 -31.29
C ALA A 492 19.19 12.68 -32.65
N ASP A 493 18.26 11.73 -32.72
CA ASP A 493 17.47 11.49 -33.93
C ASP A 493 16.13 10.83 -33.56
N SER A 494 15.02 11.56 -33.69
CA SER A 494 13.67 11.03 -33.44
C SER A 494 13.04 10.36 -34.68
N ARG A 495 13.81 10.19 -35.76
CA ARG A 495 13.37 9.65 -37.06
C ARG A 495 12.25 10.48 -37.69
N GLY A 496 12.27 11.78 -37.40
CA GLY A 496 11.27 12.75 -37.84
C GLY A 496 9.95 12.68 -37.06
N VAL A 497 9.92 11.99 -35.93
CA VAL A 497 8.73 11.91 -35.07
C VAL A 497 8.79 12.98 -33.98
N PRO A 498 7.73 13.78 -33.75
CA PRO A 498 7.68 14.68 -32.60
C PRO A 498 7.81 13.92 -31.28
N PHE A 499 8.44 14.52 -30.27
CA PHE A 499 8.66 13.85 -28.99
C PHE A 499 8.64 14.78 -27.77
N VAL A 500 8.43 14.15 -26.62
CA VAL A 500 8.62 14.71 -25.28
C VAL A 500 9.54 13.78 -24.50
N THR A 501 10.60 14.32 -23.91
CA THR A 501 11.53 13.54 -23.06
C THR A 501 12.10 14.39 -21.93
N VAL A 502 12.74 13.74 -20.96
CA VAL A 502 13.56 14.40 -19.94
C VAL A 502 14.95 13.82 -20.01
N SER A 503 16.00 14.62 -19.89
CA SER A 503 17.38 14.12 -19.94
C SER A 503 17.75 13.26 -18.71
N GLY A 504 18.87 12.55 -18.78
CA GLY A 504 19.43 11.81 -17.64
C GLY A 504 18.60 10.59 -17.19
N ARG A 505 18.57 10.30 -15.89
CA ARG A 505 17.94 9.08 -15.34
C ARG A 505 16.46 9.22 -14.96
N ARG A 506 15.99 10.47 -14.82
CA ARG A 506 14.63 10.79 -14.39
C ARG A 506 13.61 10.39 -15.46
N GLY A 507 12.38 10.17 -15.07
CA GLY A 507 11.34 9.62 -15.95
C GLY A 507 10.29 8.91 -15.11
N GLY A 508 9.49 8.06 -15.73
CA GLY A 508 8.59 7.19 -14.99
C GLY A 508 7.21 7.12 -15.60
N SER A 509 6.48 6.08 -15.18
CA SER A 509 5.11 5.85 -15.64
C SER A 509 4.17 7.01 -15.30
N ALA A 510 4.34 7.64 -14.13
CA ALA A 510 3.55 8.81 -13.72
C ALA A 510 3.78 10.02 -14.62
N LEU A 511 5.04 10.27 -15.03
CA LEU A 511 5.38 11.35 -15.96
C LEU A 511 4.87 11.08 -17.38
N ALA A 512 5.02 9.84 -17.87
CA ALA A 512 4.49 9.47 -19.18
C ALA A 512 2.96 9.57 -19.24
N ALA A 513 2.26 9.06 -18.22
CA ALA A 513 0.81 9.15 -18.15
C ALA A 513 0.31 10.59 -17.97
N SER A 514 0.97 11.40 -17.12
CA SER A 514 0.60 12.82 -16.95
C SER A 514 0.80 13.64 -18.21
N ALA A 515 1.84 13.36 -19.00
CA ALA A 515 2.03 13.97 -20.32
C ALA A 515 0.88 13.64 -21.27
N VAL A 516 0.43 12.37 -21.34
CA VAL A 516 -0.78 12.00 -22.12
C VAL A 516 -2.02 12.72 -21.60
N ASN A 517 -2.21 12.76 -20.28
CA ASN A 517 -3.36 13.42 -19.65
C ASN A 517 -3.38 14.93 -19.91
N ALA A 518 -2.21 15.57 -19.97
CA ALA A 518 -2.07 16.99 -20.32
C ALA A 518 -2.48 17.27 -21.77
N LEU A 519 -2.23 16.34 -22.68
CA LEU A 519 -2.66 16.46 -24.07
C LEU A 519 -4.17 16.23 -24.23
N ALA A 520 -4.75 15.36 -23.40
CA ALA A 520 -6.18 15.02 -23.45
C ALA A 520 -7.10 16.15 -22.95
N ILE A 521 -6.58 17.03 -22.09
CA ILE A 521 -7.32 18.14 -21.50
C ILE A 521 -6.98 19.41 -22.30
N GLY A 522 -8.00 20.07 -22.85
CA GLY A 522 -7.83 21.35 -23.56
C GLY A 522 -7.32 22.46 -22.62
N ALA A 523 -7.00 23.64 -23.17
CA ALA A 523 -6.51 24.79 -22.39
C ALA A 523 -7.46 25.22 -21.25
N ASP A 524 -8.73 24.78 -21.27
CA ASP A 524 -9.76 25.11 -20.28
C ASP A 524 -9.75 24.22 -19.02
N GLY A 525 -8.81 23.26 -18.90
CA GLY A 525 -8.71 22.33 -17.75
C GLY A 525 -7.34 22.30 -17.06
N SER A 526 -6.59 23.41 -17.17
CA SER A 526 -5.25 23.63 -16.64
C SER A 526 -5.15 24.84 -15.71
#